data_AF-A0A7C2YG15-F1
#
_entry.id   AF-A0A7C2YG15-F1
#
_cell.length_a   1.000
_cell.length_b   1.000
_cell.length_c   1.000
_cell.angle_alpha   90.00
_cell.angle_beta   90.00
_cell.angle_gamma   90.00
#
_symmetry.space_group_name_H-M   'P 1'
#
loop_
_entity.id
_entity.type
_entity.pdbx_description
1 polymer ?
#
loop_
_entity_poly.entity_id
_entity_poly.type
_entity_poly.pdbx_seq_one_letter_code
_entity_poly.pdbx_strand_id
1 'polypeptide(L)'
;MTPLQLRFVDNAFKHGVTEDEIWEVFLNRNLSCVIVLYRKSGAEKIYNALGASEAGRYLVIGFVKETERTYRVIHANDMKDFERKRFKKLRHKK
;
A
#
# COMPACT_ATOMS: atom_id res chain seq x y z
N MET A 1 -13.40 6.34 19.11
CA MET A 1 -12.33 6.57 18.10
C MET A 1 -12.43 5.44 17.08
N THR A 2 -12.84 5.69 15.84
CA THR A 2 -13.08 4.60 14.85
C THR A 2 -11.75 3.94 14.45
N PRO A 3 -11.60 2.60 14.49
CA PRO A 3 -10.35 1.96 14.07
C PRO A 3 -10.08 2.18 12.58
N LEU A 4 -8.81 2.10 12.17
CA LEU A 4 -8.44 1.99 10.75
C LEU A 4 -9.06 0.70 10.20
N GLN A 5 -9.66 0.77 9.01
CA GLN A 5 -10.30 -0.37 8.35
C GLN A 5 -9.76 -0.52 6.93
N LEU A 6 -9.28 -1.73 6.61
CA LEU A 6 -8.96 -2.13 5.24
C LEU A 6 -10.06 -3.04 4.72
N ARG A 7 -10.58 -2.72 3.54
CA ARG A 7 -11.50 -3.58 2.79
C ARG A 7 -10.76 -4.18 1.63
N PHE A 8 -10.75 -5.50 1.52
CA PHE A 8 -10.07 -6.21 0.46
C PHE A 8 -11.08 -6.63 -0.62
N VAL A 9 -10.64 -6.57 -1.87
CA VAL A 9 -11.29 -7.27 -2.97
C VAL A 9 -10.44 -8.49 -3.34
N ASP A 10 -11.01 -9.51 -3.95
CA ASP A 10 -10.29 -10.75 -4.30
C ASP A 10 -8.99 -10.50 -5.09
N ASN A 11 -8.99 -9.43 -5.91
CA ASN A 11 -7.83 -9.02 -6.70
C ASN A 11 -6.62 -8.57 -5.86
N ALA A 12 -6.82 -8.22 -4.58
CA ALA A 12 -5.75 -7.88 -3.64
C ALA A 12 -4.76 -9.04 -3.42
N PHE A 13 -5.23 -10.28 -3.49
CA PHE A 13 -4.47 -11.46 -3.07
C PHE A 13 -3.90 -12.29 -4.24
N LYS A 14 -4.16 -11.88 -5.49
CA LYS A 14 -3.75 -12.64 -6.70
C LYS A 14 -2.24 -12.87 -6.86
N HIS A 15 -1.41 -12.16 -6.10
CA HIS A 15 0.04 -12.23 -6.18
C HIS A 15 0.71 -12.84 -4.94
N GLY A 16 -0.03 -13.63 -4.15
CA GLY A 16 0.53 -14.29 -2.96
C GLY A 16 0.99 -13.31 -1.88
N VAL A 17 0.38 -12.12 -1.85
CA VAL A 17 0.49 -11.17 -0.75
C VAL A 17 -0.60 -11.52 0.26
N THR A 18 -0.28 -11.53 1.55
CA THR A 18 -1.24 -11.82 2.61
C THR A 18 -1.89 -10.54 3.16
N GLU A 19 -3.00 -10.70 3.88
CA GLU A 19 -3.63 -9.60 4.60
C GLU A 19 -2.67 -8.99 5.65
N ASP A 20 -1.94 -9.83 6.38
CA ASP A 20 -0.97 -9.37 7.39
C ASP A 20 0.13 -8.51 6.77
N GLU A 21 0.69 -8.92 5.64
CA GLU A 21 1.71 -8.13 4.93
C GLU A 21 1.18 -6.77 4.46
N ILE A 22 -0.10 -6.70 4.07
CA ILE A 22 -0.75 -5.45 3.72
C ILE A 22 -0.90 -4.57 4.98
N TRP A 23 -1.38 -5.13 6.08
CA TRP A 23 -1.50 -4.41 7.34
C TRP A 23 -0.16 -3.92 7.87
N GLU A 24 0.89 -4.72 7.77
CA GLU A 24 2.26 -4.33 8.10
C GLU A 24 2.65 -3.08 7.31
N VAL A 25 2.45 -3.05 5.98
CA VAL A 25 2.76 -1.83 5.20
C VAL A 25 1.94 -0.61 5.65
N PHE A 26 0.68 -0.78 6.07
CA PHE A 26 -0.18 0.33 6.52
C PHE A 26 0.09 0.79 7.97
N LEU A 27 0.50 -0.11 8.86
CA LEU A 27 0.63 0.13 10.30
C LEU A 27 2.08 0.26 10.77
N ASN A 28 3.06 -0.16 9.97
CA ASN A 28 4.44 -0.20 10.40
C ASN A 28 4.98 1.21 10.67
N ARG A 29 5.15 1.50 11.96
CA ARG A 29 5.68 2.77 12.48
C ARG A 29 7.18 2.94 12.22
N ASN A 30 7.92 1.85 11.97
CA ASN A 30 9.36 1.86 11.69
C ASN A 30 9.67 1.96 10.19
N LEU A 31 8.78 1.46 9.33
CA LEU A 31 8.87 1.51 7.88
C LEU A 31 7.76 2.38 7.32
N SER A 32 7.91 3.70 7.49
CA SER A 32 7.04 4.72 6.89
C SER A 32 6.68 4.35 5.47
N CYS A 33 5.46 3.88 5.22
CA CYS A 33 5.02 3.67 3.86
C CYS A 33 5.01 5.02 3.13
N VAL A 34 5.39 4.97 1.87
CA VAL A 34 5.35 6.14 1.00
C VAL A 34 4.07 6.03 0.19
N ILE A 35 3.14 6.94 0.46
CA ILE A 35 1.89 7.05 -0.29
C ILE A 35 2.14 7.97 -1.48
N VAL A 36 1.91 7.46 -2.69
CA VAL A 36 1.96 8.23 -3.93
C VAL A 36 0.62 8.17 -4.64
N LEU A 37 0.20 9.27 -5.26
CA LEU A 37 -0.93 9.23 -6.19
C LEU A 37 -0.50 8.39 -7.41
N TYR A 38 -1.21 7.30 -7.67
CA TYR A 38 -0.92 6.42 -8.80
C TYR A 38 -1.70 6.83 -10.04
N ARG A 39 -3.03 6.96 -9.90
CA ARG A 39 -3.92 7.29 -11.02
C ARG A 39 -5.14 8.07 -10.54
N LYS A 40 -5.65 8.96 -11.38
CA LYS A 40 -7.02 9.48 -11.28
C LYS A 40 -7.90 8.70 -12.27
N SER A 41 -8.94 8.03 -11.78
CA SER A 41 -9.89 7.28 -12.60
C SER A 41 -11.28 7.88 -12.41
N GLY A 42 -11.64 8.84 -13.26
CA GLY A 42 -12.86 9.63 -13.08
C GLY A 42 -12.84 10.38 -11.75
N ALA A 43 -13.84 10.10 -10.89
CA ALA A 43 -13.96 10.70 -9.56
C ALA A 43 -13.05 10.06 -8.50
N GLU A 44 -12.57 8.82 -8.71
CA GLU A 44 -11.74 8.12 -7.72
C GLU A 44 -10.25 8.41 -7.91
N LYS A 45 -9.55 8.62 -6.80
CA LYS A 45 -8.09 8.69 -6.73
C LYS A 45 -7.56 7.36 -6.23
N ILE A 46 -6.75 6.70 -7.04
CA ILE A 46 -6.03 5.49 -6.65
C ILE A 46 -4.65 5.90 -6.17
N TYR A 47 -4.32 5.47 -4.96
CA TYR A 47 -3.04 5.69 -4.32
C TYR A 47 -2.27 4.38 -4.27
N ASN A 48 -0.95 4.46 -4.31
CA ASN A 48 -0.09 3.34 -3.99
C ASN A 48 0.61 3.59 -2.65
N ALA A 49 0.46 2.68 -1.71
CA ALA A 49 1.33 2.56 -0.54
C ALA A 49 2.53 1.69 -0.94
N LEU A 50 3.72 2.27 -0.81
CA LEU A 50 4.98 1.58 -1.01
C LEU A 50 5.61 1.31 0.35
N GLY A 51 5.86 0.05 0.68
CA GLY A 51 6.44 -0.32 1.97
C GLY A 51 7.21 -1.63 1.91
N ALA A 52 7.68 -2.07 3.07
CA ALA A 52 8.20 -3.41 3.23
C ALA A 52 7.49 -4.12 4.40
N SER A 53 7.22 -5.41 4.23
CA SER A 53 6.75 -6.30 5.28
C SER A 53 7.87 -6.59 6.29
N GLU A 54 7.53 -7.15 7.45
CA GLU A 54 8.47 -7.61 8.46
C GLU A 54 9.40 -8.71 7.93
N ALA A 55 8.88 -9.55 7.02
CA ALA A 55 9.66 -10.54 6.27
C ALA A 55 10.59 -9.93 5.21
N GLY A 56 10.60 -8.60 5.03
CA GLY A 56 11.49 -7.90 4.11
C GLY A 56 11.04 -7.85 2.65
N ARG A 57 9.79 -8.25 2.35
CA ARG A 57 9.24 -8.11 0.99
C ARG A 57 8.87 -6.66 0.75
N TYR A 58 9.26 -6.12 -0.40
CA TYR A 58 8.89 -4.76 -0.79
C TYR A 58 7.60 -4.81 -1.60
N LEU A 59 6.53 -4.23 -1.06
CA LEU A 59 5.19 -4.33 -1.61
C LEU A 59 4.67 -2.99 -2.12
N VAL A 60 4.00 -3.04 -3.27
CA VAL A 60 3.16 -1.95 -3.77
C VAL A 60 1.71 -2.35 -3.58
N ILE A 61 0.97 -1.52 -2.84
CA ILE A 61 -0.44 -1.76 -2.52
C ILE A 61 -1.27 -0.62 -3.08
N GLY A 62 -2.09 -0.92 -4.09
CA GLY A 62 -3.00 0.03 -4.68
C GLY A 62 -4.32 0.09 -3.92
N PHE A 63 -4.73 1.28 -3.51
CA PHE A 63 -5.95 1.48 -2.71
C PHE A 63 -6.72 2.76 -3.07
N VAL A 64 -8.00 2.77 -2.74
CA VAL A 64 -8.86 3.97 -2.73
C VAL A 64 -9.12 4.36 -1.28
N LYS A 65 -8.98 5.66 -0.96
CA LYS A 65 -9.43 6.20 0.32
C LYS A 65 -10.93 6.46 0.22
N GLU A 66 -11.74 5.68 0.92
CA GLU A 66 -13.21 5.81 0.94
C GLU A 66 -13.67 6.82 1.99
N THR A 67 -13.05 6.77 3.18
CA THR A 67 -13.31 7.70 4.29
C THR A 67 -11.99 8.11 4.94
N GLU A 68 -12.03 8.88 6.04
CA GLU A 68 -10.82 9.20 6.80
C GLU A 68 -10.07 7.96 7.32
N ARG A 69 -10.80 6.89 7.63
CA ARG A 69 -10.26 5.69 8.28
C ARG A 69 -10.57 4.39 7.55
N THR A 70 -11.25 4.45 6.40
CA THR A 70 -11.57 3.28 5.59
C THR A 70 -10.85 3.37 4.24
N TYR A 71 -10.09 2.33 3.93
CA TYR A 71 -9.33 2.21 2.69
C TYR A 71 -9.70 0.91 2.01
N ARG A 72 -10.03 0.98 0.71
CA ARG A 72 -10.32 -0.20 -0.11
C ARG A 72 -9.08 -0.59 -0.90
N VAL A 73 -8.52 -1.75 -0.59
CA VAL A 73 -7.35 -2.32 -1.26
C VAL A 73 -7.80 -3.02 -2.53
N ILE A 74 -7.27 -2.59 -3.67
CA ILE A 74 -7.65 -3.03 -5.01
C ILE A 74 -6.68 -4.10 -5.55
N HIS A 75 -5.39 -3.95 -5.24
CA HIS A 75 -4.34 -4.89 -5.61
C HIS A 75 -3.16 -4.76 -4.65
N ALA A 76 -2.43 -5.85 -4.46
CA ALA A 76 -1.14 -5.86 -3.81
C ALA A 76 -0.20 -6.82 -4.55
N ASN A 77 1.07 -6.44 -4.70
CA ASN A 77 2.09 -7.26 -5.33
C ASN A 77 3.49 -6.82 -4.90
N ASP A 78 4.47 -7.68 -5.18
CA ASP A 78 5.87 -7.29 -5.06
C ASP A 78 6.19 -6.11 -5.98
N MET A 79 6.90 -5.13 -5.43
CA MET A 79 7.45 -4.03 -6.20
C MET A 79 8.41 -4.55 -7.27
N LYS A 80 8.29 -4.00 -8.47
CA LYS A 80 9.30 -4.13 -9.53
C LYS A 80 10.56 -3.34 -9.16
N ASP A 81 11.69 -3.64 -9.79
CA ASP A 81 12.99 -3.02 -9.47
C ASP A 81 12.97 -1.49 -9.53
N PHE A 82 12.27 -0.91 -10.51
CA PHE A 82 12.15 0.54 -10.62
C PHE A 82 11.32 1.14 -9.47
N GLU A 83 10.29 0.44 -9.01
CA GLU A 83 9.45 0.84 -7.88
C GLU A 83 10.24 0.75 -6.58
N ARG A 84 11.04 -0.31 -6.39
CA ARG A 84 11.95 -0.45 -5.25
C ARG A 84 12.98 0.67 -5.21
N LYS A 85 13.60 1.01 -6.36
CA LYS A 85 14.53 2.14 -6.46
C LYS A 85 13.85 3.47 -6.12
N ARG A 86 12.63 3.71 -6.64
CA ARG A 86 11.84 4.90 -6.34
C ARG A 86 11.46 4.98 -4.86
N PHE A 87 10.98 3.87 -4.28
CA PHE A 87 10.63 3.76 -2.87
C PHE A 87 11.82 4.08 -1.98
N LYS A 88 12.99 3.45 -2.23
CA LYS A 88 14.22 3.75 -1.47
C LYS A 88 14.55 5.25 -1.53
N LYS A 89 14.50 5.88 -2.71
CA LYS A 89 14.74 7.34 -2.83
C LYS A 89 13.73 8.18 -2.05
N LEU A 90 12.44 7.83 -2.09
CA LEU A 90 11.39 8.57 -1.38
C LEU A 90 11.46 8.37 0.14
N ARG A 91 11.82 7.17 0.59
CA ARG A 91 11.96 6.83 2.01
C ARG A 91 13.06 7.63 2.70
N HIS A 92 14.17 7.90 2.03
CA HIS A 92 15.27 8.71 2.60
C HIS A 92 14.99 10.22 2.63
N LYS A 93 13.89 10.67 2.02
CA LYS A 93 13.47 12.09 2.00
C LYS A 93 12.41 12.41 3.06
N LYS A 94 11.90 11.41 3.78
CA LYS A 94 10.98 11.55 4.91
C LYS A 94 11.79 11.46 6.21
#